data_AF-A0A847MKX5-F1
#
_entry.id   AF-A0A847MKX5-F1
#
_cell.length_a   1.000
_cell.length_b   1.000
_cell.length_c   1.000
_cell.angle_alpha   90.00
_cell.angle_beta   90.00
_cell.angle_gamma   90.00
#
_symmetry.space_group_name_H-M   'P 1'
#
loop_
_entity.id
_entity.type
_entity.pdbx_description
1 polymer ?
#
loop_
_entity_poly.entity_id
_entity_poly.type
_entity_poly.pdbx_seq_one_letter_code
_entity_poly.pdbx_strand_id
1 'polypeptide(L)' 'MLAKALRNGLGCVVATIDQLTRPAKKKRSPEAQAEVETRTAKLTLYQFHGCPFCIKVRRTMHKL' A
#
# COMPACT_ATOMS: atom_id res chain seq x y z
N MET A 1 -26.88 -6.48 6.30
CA MET A 1 -26.06 -7.43 5.51
C MET A 1 -25.62 -6.87 4.17
N LEU A 2 -26.54 -6.37 3.34
CA LEU A 2 -26.26 -5.83 1.99
C LEU A 2 -25.16 -4.74 1.96
N ALA A 3 -25.28 -3.70 2.78
CA ALA A 3 -24.32 -2.59 2.80
C ALA A 3 -22.89 -3.04 3.18
N LYS A 4 -22.76 -4.04 4.06
CA LYS A 4 -21.47 -4.62 4.45
C LYS A 4 -20.84 -5.41 3.29
N ALA A 5 -21.65 -6.20 2.59
CA ALA A 5 -21.22 -6.93 1.41
C ALA A 5 -20.75 -5.97 0.31
N LEU A 6 -21.52 -4.91 0.05
CA LEU A 6 -21.20 -3.91 -0.96
C LEU A 6 -19.91 -3.14 -0.63
N ARG A 7 -19.75 -2.67 0.62
CA ARG A 7 -18.53 -1.98 1.08
C ARG A 7 -17.29 -2.88 0.95
N ASN A 8 -17.38 -4.12 1.40
CA ASN A 8 -16.25 -5.05 1.37
C ASN A 8 -15.93 -5.48 -0.06
N GLY A 9 -16.94 -5.75 -0.90
CA GLY A 9 -16.78 -6.07 -2.31
C GLY A 9 -16.10 -4.94 -3.07
N LEU A 10 -16.56 -3.70 -2.90
CA LEU A 10 -15.94 -2.53 -3.52
C LEU A 10 -14.48 -2.35 -3.07
N GLY A 11 -14.21 -2.50 -1.77
CA GLY A 11 -12.85 -2.42 -1.23
C GLY A 11 -11.92 -3.47 -1.84
N CYS A 12 -12.40 -4.70 -2.03
CA CYS A 12 -11.65 -5.77 -2.71
C CYS A 12 -11.38 -5.42 -4.18
N VAL A 13 -12.40 -4.94 -4.92
CA VAL A 13 -12.24 -4.54 -6.32
C VAL A 13 -11.18 -3.46 -6.48
N VAL A 14 -11.25 -2.39 -5.67
CA VAL A 14 -10.28 -1.29 -5.73
C VAL A 14 -8.86 -1.78 -5.38
N ALA A 15 -8.71 -2.63 -4.37
CA ALA A 15 -7.42 -3.20 -4.00
C ALA A 15 -6.82 -4.12 -5.08
N THR A 16 -7.66 -4.93 -5.74
CA THR A 16 -7.22 -5.79 -6.85
C THR A 16 -6.79 -4.95 -8.06
N ILE A 17 -7.54 -3.90 -8.40
CA ILE A 17 -7.14 -2.98 -9.47
C ILE A 17 -5.79 -2.33 -9.15
N ASP A 18 -5.59 -1.87 -7.90
CA ASP A 18 -4.30 -1.31 -7.47
C ASP A 18 -3.15 -2.33 -7.63
N GLN A 19 -3.34 -3.56 -7.19
CA GLN A 19 -2.34 -4.62 -7.31
C GLN A 19 -1.91 -4.85 -8.76
N LEU A 20 -2.85 -4.82 -9.71
CA LEU A 20 -2.61 -5.04 -11.14
C LEU A 20 -1.97 -3.82 -11.84
N THR A 21 -2.27 -2.62 -11.37
CA THR A 21 -1.91 -1.37 -12.07
C THR A 21 -0.86 -0.51 -11.35
N ARG A 22 -0.40 -0.92 -10.17
CA ARG A 22 0.61 -0.16 -9.43
C ARG A 22 1.98 -0.24 -10.12
N PRO A 23 2.79 0.83 -10.02
CA PRO A 23 4.13 0.85 -10.60
C PRO A 23 5.07 -0.16 -9.91
N ALA A 24 6.14 -0.51 -10.62
CA ALA A 24 7.20 -1.33 -10.06
C ALA A 24 7.79 -0.70 -8.78
N LYS A 25 8.19 -1.55 -7.84
CA LYS A 25 8.89 -1.09 -6.63
C LYS A 25 10.22 -0.42 -7.02
N LYS A 26 10.55 0.69 -6.38
CA LYS A 26 11.86 1.32 -6.53
C LYS A 26 12.96 0.33 -6.12
N LYS A 27 13.95 0.13 -7.00
CA LYS A 27 15.12 -0.67 -6.73
C LYS A 27 16.20 0.23 -6.11
N ARG A 28 16.74 -0.17 -4.97
CA ARG A 28 17.86 0.48 -4.27
C ARG A 28 19.04 -0.48 -4.19
N SER A 29 20.25 0.03 -4.01
CA SER A 29 21.37 -0.81 -3.57
C SER A 29 21.09 -1.35 -2.16
N PRO A 30 21.76 -2.44 -1.75
CA PRO A 30 21.59 -3.00 -0.41
C PRO A 30 21.85 -1.97 0.70
N GLU A 31 22.87 -1.12 0.55
CA GLU A 31 23.25 -0.11 1.54
C GLU A 31 22.17 0.97 1.68
N ALA A 32 21.67 1.49 0.55
CA ALA A 32 20.62 2.51 0.55
C ALA A 32 19.29 1.97 1.07
N GLN A 33 19.02 0.67 0.90
CA GLN A 33 17.84 0.02 1.47
C GLN A 33 17.96 -0.14 2.99
N ALA A 34 19.13 -0.55 3.49
CA ALA A 34 19.40 -0.67 4.93
C ALA A 34 19.28 0.68 5.67
N GLU A 35 19.69 1.77 5.03
CA GLU A 35 19.52 3.12 5.57
C GLU A 35 18.04 3.49 5.75
N VAL A 36 17.21 3.21 4.74
CA VAL A 36 15.76 3.46 4.81
C VAL A 36 15.11 2.60 5.89
N GLU A 37 15.50 1.34 6.01
CA GLU A 37 15.00 0.43 7.05
C GLU A 37 15.36 0.94 8.45
N THR A 38 16.59 1.39 8.65
CA THR A 38 17.03 1.98 9.92
C THR A 38 16.22 3.23 10.28
N ARG A 39 16.00 4.13 9.31
CA ARG A 39 15.22 5.36 9.50
C ARG A 39 13.74 5.08 9.79
N THR A 40 13.20 3.98 9.27
CA THR A 40 11.78 3.61 9.42
C THR A 40 11.54 2.57 10.52
N ALA A 41 12.58 2.10 11.22
CA ALA A 41 12.51 1.03 12.21
C ALA A 41 11.51 1.28 13.36
N LYS A 42 11.24 2.55 13.70
CA LYS A 42 10.30 2.93 14.76
C LYS A 42 8.95 3.43 14.22
N LEU A 43 8.68 3.25 12.93
CA LEU A 43 7.45 3.68 12.29
C LEU A 43 6.54 2.48 12.02
N THR A 44 5.24 2.66 12.23
CA THR A 44 4.22 1.66 11.88
C THR A 44 3.16 2.31 11.01
N LEU A 45 2.79 1.64 9.92
CA LEU A 45 1.74 2.10 9.03
C LEU A 45 0.39 1.48 9.42
N TYR A 46 -0.47 2.28 10.06
CA TYR A 46 -1.86 1.92 10.29
C TYR A 46 -2.67 2.15 9.02
N GLN A 47 -3.31 1.10 8.52
CA GLN A 47 -4.05 1.16 7.27
C GLN A 47 -5.17 0.13 7.19
N PHE A 48 -6.15 0.41 6.33
CA PHE A 48 -7.19 -0.53 5.95
C PHE A 48 -7.02 -0.96 4.50
N HIS A 49 -7.02 -2.27 4.26
CA HIS A 49 -6.65 -2.85 2.96
C HIS A 49 -7.51 -2.32 1.79
N GLY A 50 -8.82 -2.21 1.99
CA GLY A 50 -9.77 -1.74 0.97
C GLY A 50 -10.01 -0.23 0.97
N CYS A 51 -9.28 0.56 1.77
CA CYS A 51 -9.49 2.00 1.84
C CYS A 51 -8.78 2.69 0.65
N PRO A 52 -9.50 3.48 -0.17
CA PRO A 52 -8.90 4.16 -1.33
C PRO A 52 -7.80 5.14 -0.94
N PHE A 53 -7.91 5.79 0.23
CA PHE A 53 -6.87 6.70 0.74
C PHE A 53 -5.61 5.95 1.18
N CYS A 54 -5.76 4.81 1.87
CA CYS A 54 -4.63 3.95 2.24
C CYS A 54 -3.93 3.38 1.01
N ILE A 55 -4.70 2.99 -0.02
CA ILE A 55 -4.16 2.55 -1.31
C ILE A 55 -3.29 3.65 -1.95
N LYS A 56 -3.77 4.90 -2.01
CA LYS A 56 -3.01 6.03 -2.56
C LYS A 56 -1.65 6.19 -1.86
N VAL A 57 -1.60 6.09 -0.54
CA VAL A 57 -0.35 6.18 0.24
C VAL A 57 0.59 5.02 -0.07
N ARG A 58 0.12 3.76 -0.04
CA ARG A 58 0.92 2.58 -0.40
C ARG A 58 1.51 2.69 -1.81
N ARG A 59 0.72 3.20 -2.76
CA ARG A 59 1.15 3.39 -4.15
C ARG A 59 2.28 4.41 -4.27
N THR A 60 2.26 5.45 -3.44
CA THR A 60 3.38 6.40 -3.32
C THR A 60 4.60 5.73 -2.71
N MET A 61 4.44 4.97 -1.61
CA MET A 61 5.54 4.25 -0.96
C MET A 61 6.25 3.27 -1.90
N HIS A 62 5.52 2.63 -2.82
CA HIS A 62 6.10 1.76 -3.86
C HIS A 62 7.10 2.49 -4.79
N LYS A 63 6.90 3.79 -5.00
CA LYS A 63 7.74 4.64 -5.86
C LYS A 63 8.89 5.31 -5.10
N LEU A 64 8.79 5.41 -3.78
CA LEU A 64 9.81 6.04 -2.93
C LEU A 64 11.01 5.16 -2.78
#